data_AF-A0A5C8V8P7-F1
#
_entry.id   AF-A0A5C8V8P7-F1
#
_cell.length_a   1.000
_cell.length_b   1.000
_cell.length_c   1.000
_cell.angle_alpha   90.00
_cell.angle_beta   90.00
_cell.angle_gamma   90.00
#
_symmetry.space_group_name_H-M   'P 1'
#
loop_
_entity.id
_entity.type
_entity.pdbx_description
1 polymer ?
#
loop_
_entity_poly.entity_id
_entity_poly.type
_entity_poly.pdbx_seq_one_letter_code
_entity_poly.pdbx_strand_id
1 'polypeptide(L)'
;MNELVFEINSNEEIWELFDKDLNSIFIHKFVPNEVIQWWKTDLKTQSGTEFKNLSVRQMEMDVQTDLSGLKKILKLNTNQLRIYQFEKPISDTLEIDRLPEKNRNQVLKQNGLKHFFFVDFEFITIGSFELDFISGIERNPKFEKRIAERKQRLTE
;
A
#
# COMPACT_ATOMS: atom_id res chain seq x y z
N MET A 1 11.27 6.62 -10.60
CA MET A 1 10.21 5.60 -10.48
C MET A 1 9.21 5.93 -11.57
N ASN A 2 8.71 4.93 -12.29
CA ASN A 2 7.63 5.16 -13.26
C ASN A 2 6.32 5.06 -12.50
N GLU A 3 5.37 5.93 -12.83
CA GLU A 3 4.12 6.06 -12.10
C GLU A 3 2.94 6.00 -13.07
N LEU A 4 1.87 5.37 -12.58
CA LEU A 4 0.61 5.20 -13.28
C LEU A 4 -0.52 5.52 -12.31
N VAL A 5 -1.51 6.30 -12.74
CA VAL A 5 -2.70 6.62 -11.95
C VAL A 5 -3.93 6.34 -12.79
N PHE A 6 -4.92 5.67 -12.21
CA PHE A 6 -6.22 5.41 -12.85
C PHE A 6 -7.29 5.02 -11.82
N GLU A 7 -8.54 4.99 -12.27
CA GLU A 7 -9.70 4.62 -11.47
C GLU A 7 -9.77 3.10 -11.22
N ILE A 8 -10.10 2.71 -10.00
CA ILE A 8 -10.30 1.32 -9.57
C ILE A 8 -11.74 1.12 -9.10
N ASN A 9 -12.34 -0.02 -9.43
CA ASN A 9 -13.76 -0.28 -9.17
C ASN A 9 -14.00 -1.29 -8.06
N SER A 10 -12.98 -2.07 -7.65
CA SER A 10 -13.11 -3.04 -6.57
C SER A 10 -11.78 -3.45 -5.96
N ASN A 11 -11.83 -4.04 -4.76
CA ASN A 11 -10.67 -4.59 -4.08
C ASN A 11 -10.06 -5.79 -4.83
N GLU A 12 -10.86 -6.52 -5.62
CA GLU A 12 -10.37 -7.58 -6.50
C GLU A 12 -9.51 -7.02 -7.63
N GLU A 13 -9.88 -5.86 -8.20
CA GLU A 13 -9.04 -5.20 -9.19
C GLU A 13 -7.70 -4.75 -8.58
N ILE A 14 -7.73 -4.18 -7.36
CA ILE A 14 -6.50 -3.85 -6.62
C ILE A 14 -5.65 -5.10 -6.41
N TRP A 15 -6.29 -6.19 -5.99
CA TRP A 15 -5.60 -7.46 -5.76
C TRP A 15 -4.91 -7.98 -7.02
N GLU A 16 -5.53 -7.91 -8.19
CA GLU A 16 -4.94 -8.37 -9.46
C GLU A 16 -3.67 -7.61 -9.87
N LEU A 17 -3.47 -6.37 -9.37
CA LEU A 17 -2.35 -5.52 -9.74
C LEU A 17 -1.05 -5.84 -8.99
N PHE A 18 -1.10 -6.49 -7.82
CA PHE A 18 0.14 -6.79 -7.08
C PHE A 18 0.93 -7.92 -7.73
N ASP A 19 2.25 -7.77 -7.76
CA ASP A 19 3.17 -8.85 -8.10
C ASP A 19 3.04 -10.00 -7.09
N LYS A 20 2.79 -11.22 -7.59
CA LYS A 20 2.58 -12.41 -6.75
C LYS A 20 3.87 -13.10 -6.34
N ASP A 21 5.00 -12.73 -6.92
CA ASP A 21 6.30 -13.25 -6.57
C ASP A 21 6.92 -12.47 -5.39
N LEU A 22 6.37 -11.31 -5.04
CA LEU A 22 6.84 -10.46 -3.95
C LEU A 22 5.97 -10.57 -2.70
N ASN A 23 6.41 -11.42 -1.78
CA ASN A 23 5.68 -11.73 -0.54
C ASN A 23 6.02 -10.82 0.65
N SER A 24 6.99 -9.90 0.53
CA SER A 24 7.34 -8.95 1.59
C SER A 24 6.53 -7.67 1.41
N ILE A 25 5.50 -7.49 2.25
CA ILE A 25 4.56 -6.38 2.15
C ILE A 25 4.73 -5.45 3.35
N PHE A 26 4.77 -4.14 3.08
CA PHE A 26 4.70 -3.10 4.09
C PHE A 26 3.57 -2.13 3.81
N ILE A 27 2.76 -1.87 4.82
CA ILE A 27 1.62 -0.95 4.74
C ILE A 27 1.91 0.21 5.68
N HIS A 28 2.16 1.38 5.08
CA HIS A 28 2.52 2.59 5.79
C HIS A 28 1.28 3.30 6.32
N LYS A 29 1.28 3.68 7.60
CA LYS A 29 0.19 4.41 8.25
C LYS A 29 -1.17 3.74 8.06
N PHE A 30 -1.23 2.43 8.27
CA PHE A 30 -2.46 1.68 8.20
C PHE A 30 -3.40 2.09 9.33
N VAL A 31 -4.63 2.44 8.96
CA VAL A 31 -5.74 2.67 9.90
C VAL A 31 -6.77 1.57 9.66
N PRO A 32 -7.03 0.69 10.65
CA PRO A 32 -7.84 -0.51 10.44
C PRO A 32 -9.34 -0.25 10.30
N ASN A 33 -9.80 0.96 10.62
CA ASN A 33 -11.20 1.33 10.57
C ASN A 33 -11.43 2.41 9.51
N GLU A 34 -12.50 2.25 8.74
CA GLU A 34 -12.91 3.19 7.70
C GLU A 34 -13.33 4.55 8.28
N VAL A 35 -13.96 4.55 9.47
CA VAL A 35 -14.52 5.74 10.12
C VAL A 35 -13.87 5.96 11.48
N ILE A 36 -13.57 7.22 11.80
CA ILE A 36 -13.05 7.63 13.11
C ILE A 36 -14.19 7.55 14.14
N GLN A 37 -14.22 6.47 14.92
CA GLN A 37 -15.19 6.25 16.00
C GLN A 37 -14.55 5.53 17.20
N TRP A 38 -15.18 5.62 18.36
CA TRP A 38 -14.71 4.87 19.53
C TRP A 38 -14.98 3.38 19.32
N TRP A 39 -13.96 2.56 19.48
CA TRP A 39 -14.06 1.10 19.41
C TRP A 39 -13.23 0.45 20.51
N LYS A 40 -13.51 -0.83 20.75
CA LYS A 40 -12.83 -1.64 21.76
C LYS A 40 -11.72 -2.47 21.13
N THR A 41 -10.54 -2.44 21.72
CA THR A 41 -9.40 -3.27 21.31
C THR A 41 -8.60 -3.76 22.49
N ASP A 42 -7.88 -4.85 22.28
CA ASP A 42 -6.78 -5.28 23.13
C ASP A 42 -5.45 -4.87 22.48
N LEU A 43 -4.43 -4.58 23.29
CA LEU A 43 -3.09 -4.26 22.85
C LEU A 43 -2.07 -5.04 23.69
N LYS A 44 -1.10 -5.66 23.02
CA LYS A 44 0.05 -6.30 23.69
C LYS A 44 1.32 -5.58 23.29
N THR A 45 2.08 -5.11 24.28
CA THR A 45 3.37 -4.46 24.04
C THR A 45 4.48 -5.48 23.77
N GLN A 46 5.62 -5.02 23.26
CA GLN A 46 6.82 -5.83 23.09
C GLN A 46 7.32 -6.45 24.42
N SER A 47 7.13 -5.75 25.54
CA SER A 47 7.46 -6.26 26.89
C SER A 47 6.50 -7.35 27.38
N GLY A 48 5.46 -7.67 26.61
CA GLY A 48 4.42 -8.62 26.98
C GLY A 48 3.30 -8.04 27.85
N THR A 49 3.32 -6.74 28.16
CA THR A 49 2.24 -6.08 28.90
C THR A 49 0.97 -6.08 28.06
N GLU A 50 -0.12 -6.59 28.63
CA GLU A 50 -1.43 -6.66 27.98
C GLU A 50 -2.35 -5.56 28.51
N PHE A 51 -2.91 -4.76 27.62
CA PHE A 51 -3.99 -3.83 27.89
C PHE A 51 -5.26 -4.39 27.25
N LYS A 52 -6.30 -4.61 28.06
CA LYS A 52 -7.56 -5.22 27.60
C LYS A 52 -8.69 -4.21 27.58
N ASN A 53 -9.62 -4.36 26.64
CA ASN A 53 -10.85 -3.56 26.52
C ASN A 53 -10.62 -2.04 26.44
N LEU A 54 -9.50 -1.62 25.84
CA LEU A 54 -9.18 -0.22 25.63
C LEU A 54 -10.25 0.42 24.75
N SER A 55 -10.71 1.61 25.13
CA SER A 55 -11.50 2.47 24.25
C SER A 55 -10.55 3.34 23.46
N VAL A 56 -10.45 3.11 22.16
CA VAL A 56 -9.58 3.88 21.26
C VAL A 56 -10.42 4.57 20.20
N ARG A 57 -10.06 5.80 19.84
CA ARG A 57 -10.76 6.59 18.79
C ARG A 57 -10.12 6.40 17.42
N GLN A 58 -8.80 6.23 17.40
CA GLN A 58 -7.99 6.06 16.20
C GLN A 58 -6.76 5.24 16.58
N MET A 59 -6.33 4.37 15.68
CA MET A 59 -5.09 3.62 15.78
C MET A 59 -4.45 3.62 14.40
N GLU A 60 -3.25 4.17 14.30
CA GLU A 60 -2.44 4.19 13.08
C GLU A 60 -1.18 3.38 13.36
N MET A 61 -0.80 2.50 12.43
CA MET A 61 0.35 1.62 12.60
C MET A 61 0.99 1.32 11.25
N ASP A 62 2.30 1.11 11.26
CA ASP A 62 2.98 0.47 10.15
C ASP A 62 2.85 -1.04 10.29
N VAL A 63 2.48 -1.72 9.20
CA VAL A 63 2.24 -3.16 9.19
C VAL A 63 3.18 -3.84 8.23
N GLN A 64 3.98 -4.78 8.74
CA GLN A 64 4.67 -5.77 7.93
C GLN A 64 3.79 -7.02 7.82
N THR A 65 3.61 -7.53 6.60
CA THR A 65 2.79 -8.72 6.36
C THR A 65 3.18 -9.43 5.06
N ASP A 66 2.48 -10.51 4.75
CA ASP A 66 2.63 -11.26 3.51
C ASP A 66 1.46 -11.01 2.55
N LEU A 67 1.47 -11.62 1.37
CA LEU A 67 0.37 -11.51 0.39
C LEU A 67 -0.98 -11.98 0.96
N SER A 68 -0.97 -12.96 1.87
CA SER A 68 -2.18 -13.46 2.54
C SER A 68 -2.76 -12.43 3.50
N GLY A 69 -1.92 -11.78 4.30
CA GLY A 69 -2.30 -10.69 5.19
C GLY A 69 -2.75 -9.45 4.42
N LEU A 70 -2.05 -9.08 3.35
CA LEU A 70 -2.49 -8.02 2.44
C LEU A 70 -3.89 -8.29 1.89
N LYS A 71 -4.16 -9.52 1.42
CA LYS A 71 -5.48 -9.91 0.94
C LYS A 71 -6.57 -9.80 2.02
N LYS A 72 -6.24 -10.02 3.29
CA LYS A 72 -7.19 -9.77 4.40
C LYS A 72 -7.42 -8.29 4.64
N ILE A 73 -6.37 -7.48 4.55
CA ILE A 73 -6.44 -6.02 4.75
C ILE A 73 -7.29 -5.36 3.65
N LEU A 74 -7.14 -5.76 2.39
CA LEU A 74 -7.97 -5.24 1.30
C LEU A 74 -9.48 -5.48 1.52
N LYS A 75 -9.86 -6.56 2.23
CA LYS A 75 -11.27 -6.84 2.55
C LYS A 75 -11.87 -5.88 3.57
N LEU A 76 -11.03 -5.14 4.31
CA LEU A 76 -11.50 -4.13 5.25
C LEU A 76 -12.05 -2.88 4.54
N ASN A 77 -11.87 -2.79 3.21
CA ASN A 77 -12.38 -1.70 2.38
C ASN A 77 -12.00 -0.30 2.89
N THR A 78 -10.76 -0.17 3.35
CA THR A 78 -10.25 1.11 3.85
C THR A 78 -10.02 2.07 2.69
N ASN A 79 -10.53 3.30 2.83
CA ASN A 79 -10.48 4.33 1.78
C ASN A 79 -9.05 4.76 1.38
N GLN A 80 -8.07 4.57 2.25
CA GLN A 80 -6.68 4.92 1.97
C GLN A 80 -5.74 3.79 2.39
N LEU A 81 -4.92 3.32 1.45
CA LEU A 81 -3.89 2.30 1.70
C LEU A 81 -2.59 2.65 0.98
N ARG A 82 -1.48 2.72 1.72
CA ARG A 82 -0.13 2.92 1.18
C ARG A 82 0.65 1.62 1.31
N ILE A 83 0.78 0.89 0.22
CA ILE A 83 1.31 -0.48 0.19
C ILE A 83 2.63 -0.48 -0.58
N TYR A 84 3.62 -1.16 -0.04
CA TYR A 84 4.96 -1.28 -0.60
C TYR A 84 5.33 -2.76 -0.72
N GLN A 85 5.72 -3.20 -1.91
CA GLN A 85 6.20 -4.56 -2.18
C GLN A 85 7.73 -4.56 -2.29
N PHE A 86 8.38 -5.32 -1.42
CA PHE A 86 9.82 -5.48 -1.38
C PHE A 86 10.26 -6.87 -1.85
N GLU A 87 11.47 -6.96 -2.40
CA GLU A 87 12.13 -8.21 -2.79
C GLU A 87 12.55 -9.06 -1.58
N LYS A 88 12.71 -8.42 -0.41
CA LYS A 88 13.16 -9.05 0.82
C LYS A 88 12.45 -8.47 2.04
N PRO A 89 12.47 -9.15 3.19
CA PRO A 89 12.00 -8.59 4.45
C PRO A 89 12.66 -7.24 4.75
N ILE A 90 11.88 -6.33 5.31
CA ILE A 90 12.30 -4.96 5.60
C ILE A 90 12.93 -4.92 6.99
N SER A 91 13.93 -4.05 7.19
CA SER A 91 14.51 -3.81 8.51
C SER A 91 13.47 -3.26 9.49
N ASP A 92 13.46 -3.79 10.71
CA ASP A 92 12.63 -3.32 11.83
C ASP A 92 12.85 -1.83 12.18
N THR A 93 13.93 -1.24 11.67
CA THR A 93 14.31 0.16 11.90
C THR A 93 13.93 1.11 10.76
N LEU A 94 13.34 0.62 9.66
CA LEU A 94 12.97 1.48 8.54
C LEU A 94 11.73 2.31 8.91
N GLU A 95 11.86 3.64 8.88
CA GLU A 95 10.75 4.56 9.08
C GLU A 95 10.66 5.50 7.88
N ILE A 96 9.64 5.31 7.03
CA ILE A 96 9.52 6.01 5.73
C ILE A 96 9.48 7.53 5.91
N ASP A 97 8.79 8.00 6.95
CA ASP A 97 8.62 9.44 7.21
C ASP A 97 9.92 10.12 7.64
N ARG A 98 10.89 9.38 8.19
CA ARG A 98 12.22 9.91 8.56
C ARG A 98 13.21 9.92 7.41
N LEU A 99 12.86 9.32 6.27
CA LEU A 99 13.73 9.35 5.10
C LEU A 99 13.78 10.75 4.49
N PRO A 100 14.98 11.29 4.18
CA PRO A 100 15.11 12.55 3.48
C PRO A 100 14.37 12.52 2.13
N GLU A 101 13.45 13.46 1.92
CA GLU A 101 12.56 13.47 0.74
C GLU A 101 13.32 13.33 -0.58
N LYS A 102 14.42 14.07 -0.73
CA LYS A 102 15.26 14.06 -1.94
C LYS A 102 15.78 12.67 -2.32
N ASN A 103 16.02 11.80 -1.34
CA ASN A 103 16.64 10.50 -1.54
C ASN A 103 15.73 9.32 -1.14
N ARG A 104 14.49 9.59 -0.69
CA ARG A 104 13.56 8.56 -0.17
C ARG A 104 13.44 7.37 -1.12
N ASN A 105 13.16 7.62 -2.39
CA ASN A 105 13.00 6.58 -3.40
C ASN A 105 14.30 5.77 -3.62
N GLN A 106 15.46 6.41 -3.55
CA GLN A 106 16.74 5.73 -3.70
C GLN A 106 17.03 4.83 -2.49
N VAL A 107 16.77 5.31 -1.28
CA VAL A 107 16.93 4.53 -0.05
C VAL A 107 15.97 3.33 -0.04
N LEU A 108 14.70 3.54 -0.38
CA LEU A 108 13.72 2.46 -0.47
C LEU A 108 14.12 1.42 -1.52
N LYS A 109 14.59 1.85 -2.70
CA LYS A 109 15.12 0.95 -3.74
C LYS A 109 16.30 0.12 -3.23
N GLN A 110 17.25 0.72 -2.52
CA GLN A 110 18.39 0.00 -1.92
C GLN A 110 17.96 -1.01 -0.86
N ASN A 111 16.85 -0.74 -0.17
CA ASN A 111 16.23 -1.67 0.76
C ASN A 111 15.39 -2.76 0.08
N GLY A 112 15.30 -2.75 -1.26
CA GLY A 112 14.63 -3.78 -2.04
C GLY A 112 13.20 -3.44 -2.45
N LEU A 113 12.77 -2.17 -2.35
CA LEU A 113 11.46 -1.76 -2.86
C LEU A 113 11.38 -1.97 -4.38
N LYS A 114 10.33 -2.66 -4.84
CA LYS A 114 10.04 -2.90 -6.26
C LYS A 114 8.85 -2.10 -6.75
N HIS A 115 7.74 -2.17 -6.01
CA HIS A 115 6.48 -1.52 -6.35
C HIS A 115 5.87 -0.82 -5.15
N PHE A 116 5.19 0.28 -5.42
CA PHE A 116 4.41 1.08 -4.49
C PHE A 116 3.00 1.22 -5.03
N PHE A 117 2.01 1.10 -4.15
CA PHE A 117 0.60 1.28 -4.46
C PHE A 117 0.01 2.23 -3.44
N PHE A 118 -0.66 3.27 -3.91
CA PHE A 118 -1.47 4.15 -3.07
C PHE A 118 -2.89 4.11 -3.57
N VAL A 119 -3.75 3.48 -2.77
CA VAL A 119 -5.20 3.50 -2.95
C VAL A 119 -5.71 4.74 -2.22
N ASP A 120 -6.43 5.59 -2.93
CA ASP A 120 -7.07 6.80 -2.42
C ASP A 120 -8.48 6.89 -3.00
N PHE A 121 -9.46 6.43 -2.22
CA PHE A 121 -10.84 6.24 -2.64
C PHE A 121 -10.92 5.40 -3.93
N GLU A 122 -11.50 5.95 -5.01
CA GLU A 122 -11.62 5.25 -6.28
C GLU A 122 -10.36 5.34 -7.15
N PHE A 123 -9.26 5.93 -6.67
CA PHE A 123 -8.01 6.05 -7.44
C PHE A 123 -6.94 5.12 -6.90
N ILE A 124 -6.14 4.57 -7.80
CA ILE A 124 -4.89 3.90 -7.46
C ILE A 124 -3.73 4.58 -8.17
N THR A 125 -2.69 4.90 -7.40
CA THR A 125 -1.37 5.27 -7.92
C THR A 125 -0.43 4.09 -7.78
N ILE A 126 0.20 3.68 -8.87
CA ILE A 126 1.15 2.57 -8.91
C ILE A 126 2.50 3.12 -9.33
N GLY A 127 3.49 3.00 -8.45
CA GLY A 127 4.88 3.34 -8.72
C GLY A 127 5.73 2.09 -8.83
N SER A 128 6.65 2.02 -9.79
CA SER A 128 7.63 0.94 -9.83
C SER A 128 9.00 1.34 -10.37
N PHE A 129 10.05 0.65 -9.89
CA PHE A 129 11.38 0.70 -10.48
C PHE A 129 11.56 -0.26 -11.66
N GLU A 130 10.58 -1.13 -11.93
CA GLU A 130 10.60 -2.11 -13.00
C GLU A 130 9.66 -1.66 -14.13
N LEU A 131 10.25 -1.31 -15.28
CA LEU A 131 9.51 -0.78 -16.43
C LEU A 131 8.52 -1.80 -16.99
N ASP A 132 8.92 -3.07 -17.05
CA ASP A 132 8.11 -4.15 -17.61
C ASP A 132 6.84 -4.38 -16.78
N PHE A 133 6.93 -4.19 -15.45
CA PHE A 133 5.78 -4.27 -14.55
C PHE A 133 4.72 -3.21 -14.88
N ILE A 134 5.13 -1.94 -15.00
CA ILE A 134 4.21 -0.83 -15.34
C ILE A 134 3.64 -1.03 -16.75
N SER A 135 4.50 -1.37 -17.72
CA SER A 135 4.06 -1.66 -19.09
C SER A 135 3.06 -2.83 -19.15
N GLY A 136 3.23 -3.84 -18.29
CA GLY A 136 2.29 -4.95 -18.18
C GLY A 136 0.91 -4.51 -17.69
N ILE A 137 0.85 -3.60 -16.72
CA ILE A 137 -0.42 -3.02 -16.23
C ILE A 137 -1.08 -2.15 -17.30
N GLU A 138 -0.30 -1.31 -17.99
CA GLU A 138 -0.82 -0.42 -19.04
C GLU A 138 -1.46 -1.19 -20.20
N ARG A 139 -0.91 -2.35 -20.56
CA ARG A 139 -1.41 -3.21 -21.63
C ARG A 139 -2.50 -4.18 -21.17
N ASN A 140 -2.85 -4.17 -19.89
CA ASN A 140 -3.89 -5.04 -19.37
C ASN A 140 -5.26 -4.59 -19.92
N PRO A 141 -5.99 -5.44 -20.68
CA PRO A 141 -7.26 -5.06 -21.31
C PRO A 141 -8.33 -4.57 -20.31
N LYS A 142 -8.22 -4.98 -19.04
CA LYS A 142 -9.14 -4.56 -17.97
C LYS A 142 -8.96 -3.10 -17.54
N PHE A 143 -7.75 -2.56 -17.72
CA PHE A 143 -7.35 -1.24 -17.22
C PHE A 143 -6.97 -0.25 -18.32
N GLU A 144 -6.55 -0.74 -19.50
CA GLU A 144 -6.01 0.05 -20.62
C GLU A 144 -6.85 1.29 -20.95
N LYS A 145 -8.18 1.13 -21.09
CA LYS A 145 -9.07 2.24 -21.41
C LYS A 145 -9.08 3.33 -20.31
N ARG A 146 -9.22 2.94 -19.04
CA ARG A 146 -9.23 3.87 -17.89
C ARG A 146 -7.90 4.60 -17.76
N ILE A 147 -6.80 3.88 -17.96
CA ILE A 147 -5.45 4.44 -17.97
C ILE A 147 -5.30 5.49 -19.07
N ALA A 148 -5.74 5.20 -20.30
CA ALA A 148 -5.66 6.12 -21.43
C ALA A 148 -6.51 7.38 -21.18
N GLU A 149 -7.74 7.22 -20.73
CA GLU A 149 -8.64 8.33 -20.37
C GLU A 149 -8.04 9.21 -19.26
N ARG A 150 -7.44 8.60 -18.23
CA ARG A 150 -6.81 9.34 -17.14
C ARG A 150 -5.59 10.14 -17.59
N LYS A 151 -4.75 9.55 -18.47
CA LYS A 151 -3.60 10.26 -19.04
C LYS A 151 -4.03 11.47 -19.87
N GLN A 152 -5.08 11.34 -20.68
CA GLN A 152 -5.61 12.45 -21.47
C GLN A 152 -6.07 13.62 -20.58
N ARG A 153 -6.84 13.32 -19.52
CA ARG A 153 -7.33 14.34 -18.58
C ARG A 153 -6.23 15.07 -17.80
N LEU A 154 -5.05 14.47 -17.63
CA LEU A 154 -3.91 15.08 -16.93
C LEU A 154 -3.07 15.98 -17.85
N THR A 155 -3.26 15.88 -19.17
CA THR A 155 -2.56 16.69 -20.18
C THR A 155 -3.36 17.90 -20.67
N GLU A 156 -4.65 17.96 -20.33
CA GLU A 156 -5.55 19.10 -20.57
C GLU A 156 -5.47 20.12 -19.42
#